data_AF-A0AAU4SCC4-F1
#
_entry.id   AF-A0AAU4SCC4-F1
#
_cell.length_a   1.000
_cell.length_b   1.000
_cell.length_c   1.000
_cell.angle_alpha   90.00
_cell.angle_beta   90.00
_cell.angle_gamma   90.00
#
_symmetry.space_group_name_H-M   'P 1'
#
loop_
_entity.id
_entity.type
_entity.pdbx_description
1 polymer ?
#
loop_
_entity_poly.entity_id
_entity_poly.type
_entity_poly.pdbx_seq_one_letter_code
_entity_poly.pdbx_strand_id
1 'polypeptide(L)'
;MNDHHANAYAAEGVVWSRLAGLLPDAEDVDEVQACWDIGEQEGGLEVLVDRLLQQQLTVGESARAELAVMAEQWDVWDHLGAGIAALPCGAGQPARLRVFEDGAQGTTPLRDVLPRHPSTGAVLVPWVTCAPCGRVLARVHEWEEWGALSHRAQAYVVFSPDGSGAPLEFDADEGEAAAWSALEALRAGCGVRS
;
A
#
# COMPACT_ATOMS: atom_id res chain seq x y z
N MET A 1 -18.42 6.07 -21.26
CA MET A 1 -17.24 5.80 -20.42
C MET A 1 -17.37 6.76 -19.26
N ASN A 2 -17.64 6.27 -18.04
CA ASN A 2 -17.98 7.13 -16.90
C ASN A 2 -16.79 8.03 -16.56
N ASP A 3 -17.03 9.35 -16.48
CA ASP A 3 -16.01 10.36 -16.20
C ASP A 3 -15.22 10.07 -14.89
N HIS A 4 -15.84 9.36 -13.94
CA HIS A 4 -15.19 8.93 -12.70
C HIS A 4 -14.07 7.91 -12.90
N HIS A 5 -14.25 6.91 -13.78
CA HIS A 5 -13.19 5.92 -14.05
C HIS A 5 -12.03 6.55 -14.82
N ALA A 6 -12.33 7.42 -15.79
CA ALA A 6 -11.30 8.14 -16.54
C ALA A 6 -10.45 9.05 -15.63
N ASN A 7 -11.09 9.71 -14.65
CA ASN A 7 -10.39 10.55 -13.68
C ASN A 7 -9.54 9.75 -12.70
N ALA A 8 -10.02 8.59 -12.24
CA ALA A 8 -9.25 7.69 -11.38
C ALA A 8 -8.00 7.16 -12.10
N TYR A 9 -8.18 6.66 -13.33
CA TYR A 9 -7.08 6.18 -14.17
C TYR A 9 -6.05 7.27 -14.48
N ALA A 10 -6.50 8.51 -14.74
CA ALA A 10 -5.60 9.64 -14.95
C ALA A 10 -4.80 10.01 -13.68
N ALA A 11 -5.44 9.99 -12.50
CA ALA A 11 -4.76 10.23 -11.24
C ALA A 11 -3.71 9.15 -10.94
N GLU A 12 -4.03 7.91 -11.25
CA GLU A 12 -3.10 6.79 -11.14
C GLU A 12 -1.90 6.93 -12.08
N GLY A 13 -2.11 7.31 -13.34
CA GLY A 13 -1.01 7.55 -14.29
C GLY A 13 -0.04 8.65 -13.85
N VAL A 14 -0.52 9.65 -13.08
CA VAL A 14 0.34 10.66 -12.44
C VAL A 14 1.21 10.05 -11.34
N VAL A 15 0.65 9.13 -10.54
CA VAL A 15 1.41 8.40 -9.52
C VAL A 15 2.43 7.48 -10.18
N TRP A 16 2.00 6.71 -11.19
CA TRP A 16 2.85 5.85 -12.00
C TRP A 16 4.08 6.62 -12.52
N SER A 17 3.85 7.77 -13.16
CA SER A 17 4.92 8.58 -13.73
C SER A 17 5.90 9.11 -12.67
N ARG A 18 5.38 9.47 -11.49
CA ARG A 18 6.22 9.89 -10.36
C ARG A 18 7.07 8.72 -9.83
N LEU A 19 6.51 7.52 -9.75
CA LEU A 19 7.21 6.32 -9.28
C LEU A 19 8.28 5.86 -10.27
N ALA A 20 7.98 5.85 -11.57
CA ALA A 20 8.97 5.58 -12.62
C ALA A 20 10.16 6.54 -12.51
N GLY A 21 9.90 7.83 -12.28
CA GLY A 21 10.93 8.86 -12.07
C GLY A 21 11.81 8.71 -10.82
N LEU A 22 11.63 7.65 -10.01
CA LEU A 22 12.60 7.26 -8.98
C LEU A 22 13.89 6.70 -9.61
N LEU A 23 13.83 6.20 -10.85
CA LEU A 23 14.98 5.71 -11.58
C LEU A 23 15.78 6.88 -12.15
N PRO A 24 17.12 6.85 -12.06
CA PRO A 24 17.96 7.95 -12.53
C PRO A 24 18.18 7.92 -14.05
N ASP A 25 18.09 6.74 -14.67
CA ASP A 25 18.32 6.55 -16.10
C ASP A 25 17.02 6.70 -16.89
N ALA A 26 17.08 7.44 -18.01
CA ALA A 26 15.90 7.71 -18.83
C ALA A 26 15.40 6.46 -19.58
N GLU A 27 16.29 5.54 -19.96
CA GLU A 27 15.90 4.29 -20.62
C GLU A 27 15.11 3.39 -19.66
N ASP A 28 15.57 3.29 -18.42
CA ASP A 28 14.86 2.56 -17.35
C ASP A 28 13.48 3.22 -17.05
N VAL A 29 13.40 4.56 -17.04
CA VAL A 29 12.13 5.27 -16.88
C VAL A 29 11.19 4.99 -18.06
N ASP A 30 11.70 5.07 -19.29
CA ASP A 30 10.92 4.83 -20.52
C ASP A 30 10.42 3.38 -20.60
N GLU A 31 11.22 2.41 -20.15
CA GLU A 31 10.83 0.99 -20.06
C GLU A 31 9.62 0.81 -19.12
N VAL A 32 9.69 1.38 -17.92
CA VAL A 32 8.56 1.36 -16.97
C VAL A 32 7.36 2.11 -17.56
N GLN A 33 7.56 3.26 -18.20
CA GLN A 33 6.44 4.01 -18.79
C GLN A 33 5.76 3.27 -19.94
N ALA A 34 6.51 2.55 -20.76
CA ALA A 34 5.97 1.77 -21.86
C ALA A 34 4.96 0.71 -21.38
N CYS A 35 5.18 0.11 -20.20
CA CYS A 35 4.24 -0.83 -19.57
C CYS A 35 2.87 -0.20 -19.31
N TRP A 36 2.82 1.05 -18.84
CA TRP A 36 1.55 1.77 -18.65
C TRP A 36 0.80 1.99 -19.96
N ASP A 37 1.52 2.37 -21.01
CA ASP A 37 0.92 2.67 -22.32
C ASP A 37 0.30 1.43 -23.00
N ILE A 38 0.75 0.23 -22.65
CA ILE A 38 0.26 -1.03 -23.21
C ILE A 38 -0.66 -1.82 -22.26
N GLY A 39 -0.85 -1.35 -21.02
CA GLY A 39 -1.68 -2.02 -20.02
C GLY A 39 -1.02 -3.24 -19.35
N GLU A 40 0.29 -3.16 -19.11
CA GLU A 40 1.11 -4.19 -18.46
C GLU A 40 1.70 -3.65 -17.15
N GLN A 41 0.84 -3.11 -16.28
CA GLN A 41 1.25 -2.42 -15.05
C GLN A 41 1.97 -3.34 -14.07
N GLU A 42 1.58 -4.61 -13.99
CA GLU A 42 2.24 -5.64 -13.19
C GLU A 42 3.72 -5.76 -13.57
N GLY A 43 4.00 -5.94 -14.87
CA GLY A 43 5.37 -6.05 -15.39
C GLY A 43 6.18 -4.77 -15.20
N GLY A 44 5.56 -3.60 -15.36
CA GLY A 44 6.25 -2.32 -15.11
C GLY A 44 6.63 -2.13 -13.64
N LEU A 45 5.81 -2.61 -12.69
CA LEU A 45 6.14 -2.59 -11.27
C LEU A 45 7.27 -3.55 -10.92
N GLU A 46 7.26 -4.76 -11.51
CA GLU A 46 8.37 -5.71 -11.37
C GLU A 46 9.70 -5.09 -11.82
N VAL A 47 9.72 -4.51 -13.03
CA VAL A 47 10.91 -3.82 -13.57
C VAL A 47 11.36 -2.69 -12.65
N LEU A 48 10.44 -1.83 -12.22
CA LEU A 48 10.76 -0.69 -11.34
C LEU A 48 11.39 -1.16 -10.02
N VAL A 49 10.76 -2.11 -9.33
CA VAL A 49 11.25 -2.61 -8.03
C VAL A 49 12.59 -3.32 -8.18
N ASP A 50 12.75 -4.13 -9.23
CA ASP A 50 14.00 -4.82 -9.51
C ASP A 50 15.15 -3.84 -9.78
N ARG A 51 14.93 -2.80 -10.59
CA ARG A 51 15.94 -1.77 -10.86
C ARG A 51 16.34 -1.01 -9.60
N LEU A 52 15.36 -0.61 -8.79
CA LEU A 52 15.61 0.07 -7.52
C LEU A 52 16.44 -0.79 -6.57
N LEU A 53 16.16 -2.09 -6.49
CA LEU A 53 16.91 -3.05 -5.67
C LEU A 53 18.32 -3.31 -6.21
N GLN A 54 18.45 -3.60 -7.51
CA GLN A 54 19.73 -3.90 -8.16
C GLN A 54 20.71 -2.73 -8.05
N GLN A 55 20.21 -1.50 -8.21
CA GLN A 55 21.00 -0.27 -8.13
C GLN A 55 21.14 0.26 -6.69
N GLN A 56 20.50 -0.38 -5.69
CA GLN A 56 20.50 0.05 -4.29
C GLN A 56 20.05 1.50 -4.12
N LEU A 57 19.07 1.92 -4.91
CA LEU A 57 18.57 3.29 -4.89
C LEU A 57 17.77 3.55 -3.61
N THR A 58 18.02 4.70 -3.00
CA THR A 58 17.27 5.11 -1.82
C THR A 58 15.90 5.62 -2.21
N VAL A 59 14.85 5.01 -1.64
CA VAL A 59 13.46 5.41 -1.86
C VAL A 59 12.92 6.04 -0.59
N GLY A 60 12.30 7.22 -0.74
CA GLY A 60 11.62 7.88 0.36
C GLY A 60 10.40 7.08 0.82
N GLU A 61 10.13 7.05 2.11
CA GLU A 61 9.08 6.21 2.70
C GLU A 61 7.67 6.51 2.16
N SER A 62 7.37 7.76 1.79
CA SER A 62 6.11 8.08 1.13
C SER A 62 6.01 7.38 -0.22
N ALA A 63 7.07 7.39 -1.03
CA ALA A 63 7.10 6.70 -2.32
C ALA A 63 7.09 5.18 -2.15
N ARG A 64 7.73 4.65 -1.11
CA ARG A 64 7.66 3.22 -0.77
C ARG A 64 6.23 2.80 -0.40
N ALA A 65 5.50 3.61 0.37
CA ALA A 65 4.10 3.35 0.67
C ALA A 65 3.21 3.42 -0.58
N GLU A 66 3.54 4.30 -1.53
CA GLU A 66 2.85 4.37 -2.83
C GLU A 66 3.16 3.16 -3.71
N LEU A 67 4.41 2.69 -3.75
CA LEU A 67 4.80 1.43 -4.41
C LEU A 67 4.02 0.25 -3.82
N ALA A 68 3.92 0.19 -2.49
CA ALA A 68 3.14 -0.85 -1.82
C ALA A 68 1.68 -0.82 -2.27
N VAL A 69 1.02 0.35 -2.21
CA VAL A 69 -0.39 0.49 -2.63
C VAL A 69 -0.59 0.17 -4.11
N MET A 70 0.32 0.60 -4.98
CA MET A 70 0.25 0.28 -6.40
C MET A 70 0.41 -1.24 -6.62
N ALA A 71 1.33 -1.89 -5.91
CA ALA A 71 1.52 -3.33 -5.99
C ALA A 71 0.30 -4.13 -5.49
N GLU A 72 -0.36 -3.66 -4.44
CA GLU A 72 -1.63 -4.25 -3.98
C GLU A 72 -2.74 -4.08 -5.02
N GLN A 73 -2.89 -2.88 -5.59
CA GLN A 73 -3.93 -2.59 -6.58
C GLN A 73 -3.79 -3.48 -7.83
N TRP A 74 -2.56 -3.71 -8.28
CA TRP A 74 -2.26 -4.54 -9.44
C TRP A 74 -1.99 -6.00 -9.08
N ASP A 75 -2.36 -6.45 -7.88
CA ASP A 75 -2.32 -7.87 -7.49
C ASP A 75 -0.91 -8.51 -7.53
N VAL A 76 0.12 -7.70 -7.32
CA VAL A 76 1.55 -8.08 -7.34
C VAL A 76 2.26 -7.91 -5.99
N TRP A 77 1.55 -7.47 -4.96
CA TRP A 77 2.11 -7.31 -3.61
C TRP A 77 2.72 -8.61 -3.06
N ASP A 78 2.09 -9.76 -3.30
CA ASP A 78 2.55 -11.05 -2.74
C ASP A 78 3.99 -11.41 -3.11
N HIS A 79 4.46 -10.99 -4.29
CA HIS A 79 5.84 -11.27 -4.71
C HIS A 79 6.75 -10.04 -4.65
N LEU A 80 6.22 -8.81 -4.75
CA LEU A 80 7.02 -7.58 -4.64
C LEU A 80 7.17 -7.06 -3.21
N GLY A 81 6.29 -7.44 -2.29
CA GLY A 81 6.15 -6.80 -0.97
C GLY A 81 7.42 -6.85 -0.13
N ALA A 82 8.10 -7.99 -0.11
CA ALA A 82 9.39 -8.14 0.57
C ALA A 82 10.47 -7.22 -0.04
N GLY A 83 10.54 -7.15 -1.37
CA GLY A 83 11.46 -6.28 -2.09
C GLY A 83 11.18 -4.80 -1.82
N ILE A 84 9.92 -4.38 -1.91
CA ILE A 84 9.48 -3.01 -1.63
C ILE A 84 9.82 -2.62 -0.19
N ALA A 85 9.51 -3.47 0.79
CA ALA A 85 9.80 -3.22 2.20
C ALA A 85 11.32 -3.13 2.49
N ALA A 86 12.14 -3.87 1.74
CA ALA A 86 13.59 -3.90 1.86
C ALA A 86 14.33 -2.75 1.14
N LEU A 87 13.65 -1.96 0.31
CA LEU A 87 14.26 -0.85 -0.41
C LEU A 87 15.01 0.08 0.56
N PRO A 88 16.24 0.53 0.24
CA PRO A 88 16.99 1.43 1.11
C PRO A 88 16.21 2.72 1.39
N CYS A 89 16.21 3.19 2.64
CA CYS A 89 15.71 4.52 2.99
C CYS A 89 16.85 5.54 2.93
N GLY A 90 16.61 6.70 2.32
CA GLY A 90 17.58 7.80 2.33
C GLY A 90 17.81 8.34 3.74
N ALA A 91 19.06 8.68 4.07
CA ALA A 91 19.40 9.35 5.32
C ALA A 91 18.99 10.83 5.25
N GLY A 92 18.21 11.33 6.21
CA GLY A 92 17.98 12.78 6.32
C GLY A 92 16.75 13.24 7.08
N GLN A 93 15.72 12.41 7.25
CA GLN A 93 14.53 12.75 8.05
C GLN A 93 13.95 11.48 8.69
N PRO A 94 13.36 11.57 9.90
CA PRO A 94 12.62 10.44 10.45
C PRO A 94 11.46 10.08 9.52
N ALA A 95 11.50 8.85 9.03
CA ALA A 95 10.45 8.19 8.27
C ALA A 95 9.07 8.44 8.92
N ARG A 96 8.19 9.20 8.23
CA ARG A 96 6.81 9.38 8.72
C ARG A 96 5.97 8.14 8.53
N LEU A 97 6.13 7.49 7.38
CA LEU A 97 5.50 6.22 7.07
C LEU A 97 6.56 5.13 7.12
N ARG A 98 6.13 3.90 7.37
CA ARG A 98 6.96 2.70 7.28
C ARG A 98 6.12 1.57 6.73
N VAL A 99 6.61 0.96 5.65
CA VAL A 99 6.00 -0.22 5.02
C VAL A 99 6.56 -1.48 5.67
N PHE A 100 5.70 -2.48 5.84
CA PHE A 100 6.06 -3.82 6.31
C PHE A 100 5.67 -4.85 5.25
N GLU A 101 6.50 -5.87 5.08
CA GLU A 101 6.11 -7.10 4.40
C GLU A 101 5.14 -7.91 5.27
N ASP A 102 4.48 -8.88 4.65
CA ASP A 102 3.50 -9.71 5.34
C ASP A 102 4.16 -10.61 6.37
N GLY A 103 3.53 -10.71 7.55
CA GLY A 103 4.07 -11.47 8.68
C GLY A 103 5.23 -10.80 9.43
N ALA A 104 5.76 -9.66 8.96
CA ALA A 104 6.74 -8.90 9.72
C ALA A 104 6.15 -8.29 10.99
N GLN A 105 4.83 -8.10 11.03
CA GLN A 105 4.05 -7.74 12.20
C GLN A 105 3.00 -8.83 12.46
N GLY A 106 2.66 -9.05 13.73
CA GLY A 106 1.60 -9.98 14.10
C GLY A 106 0.25 -9.52 13.56
N THR A 107 -0.59 -10.48 13.16
CA THR A 107 -1.98 -10.17 12.78
C THR A 107 -2.82 -9.87 14.02
N THR A 108 -3.86 -9.05 13.84
CA THR A 108 -4.84 -8.73 14.90
C THR A 108 -6.23 -9.22 14.47
N PRO A 109 -6.99 -9.92 15.32
CA PRO A 109 -8.39 -10.23 15.00
C PRO A 109 -9.17 -8.97 14.65
N LEU A 110 -9.91 -8.96 13.54
CA LEU A 110 -10.63 -7.76 13.08
C LEU A 110 -11.59 -7.20 14.14
N ARG A 111 -12.25 -8.11 14.88
CA ARG A 111 -13.21 -7.81 15.94
C ARG A 111 -12.61 -7.03 17.12
N ASP A 112 -11.30 -7.11 17.33
CA ASP A 112 -10.64 -6.37 18.41
C ASP A 112 -10.57 -4.86 18.09
N VAL A 113 -10.55 -4.52 16.79
CA VAL A 113 -10.52 -3.13 16.29
C VAL A 113 -11.92 -2.67 15.84
N LEU A 114 -12.68 -3.54 15.19
CA LEU A 114 -14.05 -3.29 14.70
C LEU A 114 -15.04 -4.30 15.32
N PRO A 115 -15.47 -4.12 16.58
CA PRO A 115 -16.29 -5.11 17.29
C PRO A 115 -17.63 -5.45 16.63
N ARG A 116 -18.16 -4.53 15.82
CA ARG A 116 -19.46 -4.65 15.13
C ARG A 116 -19.36 -5.14 13.69
N HIS A 117 -18.16 -5.36 13.16
CA HIS A 117 -17.97 -5.83 11.78
C HIS A 117 -18.66 -7.19 11.57
N PRO A 118 -19.28 -7.51 10.42
CA PRO A 118 -20.00 -8.78 10.23
C PRO A 118 -19.09 -10.02 10.25
N SER A 119 -17.89 -9.97 9.67
CA SER A 119 -16.97 -11.13 9.64
C SER A 119 -16.50 -11.53 11.06
N THR A 120 -16.48 -12.83 11.33
CA THR A 120 -16.06 -13.42 12.62
C THR A 120 -14.70 -14.09 12.57
N GLY A 121 -14.15 -14.32 11.38
CA GLY A 121 -12.87 -14.99 11.16
C GLY A 121 -11.79 -14.10 10.54
N ALA A 122 -12.13 -12.89 10.12
CA ALA A 122 -11.18 -11.98 9.48
C ALA A 122 -10.11 -11.45 10.44
N VAL A 123 -8.93 -11.19 9.88
CA VAL A 123 -7.77 -10.62 10.56
C VAL A 123 -7.27 -9.38 9.84
N LEU A 124 -6.64 -8.51 10.61
CA LEU A 124 -5.89 -7.36 10.15
C LEU A 124 -4.43 -7.75 9.98
N VAL A 125 -3.91 -7.58 8.77
CA VAL A 125 -2.49 -7.72 8.42
C VAL A 125 -1.89 -6.32 8.36
N PRO A 126 -1.07 -5.90 9.35
CA PRO A 126 -0.46 -4.58 9.34
C PRO A 126 0.44 -4.38 8.13
N TRP A 127 0.32 -3.23 7.47
CA TRP A 127 0.96 -2.98 6.19
C TRP A 127 1.78 -1.68 6.17
N VAL A 128 1.17 -0.57 6.61
CA VAL A 128 1.87 0.72 6.71
C VAL A 128 1.61 1.33 8.08
N THR A 129 2.66 1.78 8.77
CA THR A 129 2.51 2.52 10.04
C THR A 129 2.97 3.95 9.88
N CYS A 130 2.26 4.87 10.53
CA CYS A 130 2.70 6.24 10.70
C CYS A 130 3.51 6.36 12.00
N ALA A 131 4.83 6.53 11.92
CA ALA A 131 5.70 6.56 13.08
C ALA A 131 5.39 7.69 14.08
N PRO A 132 5.02 8.92 13.66
CA PRO A 132 4.72 10.00 14.60
C PRO A 132 3.45 9.79 15.44
N CYS A 133 2.38 9.22 14.86
CA CYS A 133 1.10 9.06 15.56
C CYS A 133 0.78 7.61 15.94
N GLY A 134 1.58 6.64 15.51
CA GLY A 134 1.40 5.22 15.80
C GLY A 134 0.24 4.55 15.07
N ARG A 135 -0.52 5.28 14.24
CA ARG A 135 -1.63 4.70 13.46
C ARG A 135 -1.11 3.70 12.44
N VAL A 136 -1.90 2.66 12.21
CA VAL A 136 -1.61 1.54 11.33
C VAL A 136 -2.67 1.50 10.25
N LEU A 137 -2.25 1.41 9.00
CA LEU A 137 -3.04 0.91 7.88
C LEU A 137 -2.79 -0.60 7.77
N ALA A 138 -3.87 -1.37 7.84
CA ALA A 138 -3.85 -2.82 7.71
C ALA A 138 -4.82 -3.28 6.62
N ARG A 139 -4.51 -4.43 6.02
CA ARG A 139 -5.38 -5.14 5.06
C ARG A 139 -6.22 -6.16 5.80
N VAL A 140 -7.50 -6.24 5.47
CA VAL A 140 -8.44 -7.22 6.04
C VAL A 140 -8.41 -8.46 5.17
N HIS A 141 -8.04 -9.59 5.74
CA HIS A 141 -8.06 -10.89 5.08
C HIS A 141 -8.87 -11.89 5.88
N GLU A 142 -9.45 -12.87 5.19
CA GLU A 142 -10.01 -14.05 5.82
C GLU A 142 -9.03 -15.21 5.79
N TRP A 143 -9.17 -16.14 6.73
CA TRP A 143 -8.44 -17.41 6.68
C TRP A 143 -9.19 -18.38 5.79
N GLU A 144 -8.51 -18.84 4.75
CA GLU A 144 -9.00 -19.88 3.86
C GLU A 144 -8.95 -21.25 4.53
N GLU A 145 -9.75 -22.20 4.04
CA GLU A 145 -9.84 -23.54 4.62
C GLU A 145 -8.51 -24.32 4.61
N TRP A 146 -7.61 -23.98 3.68
CA TRP A 146 -6.27 -24.55 3.57
C TRP A 146 -5.21 -23.82 4.42
N GLY A 147 -5.61 -22.85 5.24
CA GLY A 147 -4.77 -22.19 6.24
C GLY A 147 -3.94 -21.02 5.72
N ALA A 148 -4.18 -20.55 4.50
CA ALA A 148 -3.62 -19.30 3.99
C ALA A 148 -4.58 -18.13 4.21
N LEU A 149 -4.09 -16.91 4.05
CA LEU A 149 -4.95 -15.72 3.96
C LEU A 149 -5.60 -15.66 2.57
N SER A 150 -6.75 -15.00 2.48
CA SER A 150 -7.40 -14.71 1.20
C SER A 150 -6.44 -13.97 0.27
N HIS A 151 -6.47 -14.32 -1.02
CA HIS A 151 -5.56 -13.74 -2.03
C HIS A 151 -5.66 -12.22 -2.09
N ARG A 152 -6.89 -11.68 -2.08
CA ARG A 152 -7.15 -10.24 -2.02
C ARG A 152 -7.60 -9.81 -0.63
N ALA A 153 -7.23 -8.58 -0.28
CA ALA A 153 -7.82 -7.89 0.86
C ALA A 153 -9.31 -7.61 0.59
N GLN A 154 -10.16 -7.86 1.59
CA GLN A 154 -11.59 -7.53 1.52
C GLN A 154 -11.86 -6.06 1.88
N ALA A 155 -10.99 -5.46 2.67
CA ALA A 155 -11.08 -4.06 3.09
C ALA A 155 -9.71 -3.57 3.59
N TYR A 156 -9.62 -2.26 3.79
CA TYR A 156 -8.47 -1.59 4.40
C TYR A 156 -8.91 -0.85 5.64
N VAL A 157 -8.15 -0.98 6.74
CA VAL A 157 -8.50 -0.36 8.02
C VAL A 157 -7.36 0.50 8.52
N VAL A 158 -7.67 1.77 8.84
CA VAL A 158 -6.76 2.69 9.51
C VAL A 158 -7.18 2.84 10.97
N PHE A 159 -6.34 2.36 11.90
CA PHE A 159 -6.65 2.35 13.33
C PHE A 159 -5.43 2.72 14.19
N SER A 160 -5.67 2.98 15.47
CA SER A 160 -4.60 3.17 16.46
C SER A 160 -4.53 1.92 17.35
N PRO A 161 -3.36 1.25 17.46
CA PRO A 161 -3.24 0.04 18.26
C PRO A 161 -3.55 0.21 19.75
N ASP A 162 -3.43 1.43 20.27
CA ASP A 162 -3.79 1.80 21.65
C ASP A 162 -5.30 2.09 21.85
N GLY A 163 -6.10 1.95 20.79
CA GLY A 163 -7.53 2.24 20.78
C GLY A 163 -7.85 3.74 20.75
N SER A 164 -6.86 4.61 20.52
CA SER A 164 -7.10 6.05 20.41
C SER A 164 -7.79 6.41 19.08
N GLY A 165 -9.00 6.97 19.18
CA GLY A 165 -9.78 7.39 18.01
C GLY A 165 -10.56 6.26 17.34
N ALA A 166 -11.54 6.65 16.51
CA ALA A 166 -12.36 5.70 15.79
C ALA A 166 -11.57 5.11 14.60
N PRO A 167 -11.60 3.78 14.40
CA PRO A 167 -11.05 3.16 13.20
C PRO A 167 -11.83 3.62 11.95
N LEU A 168 -11.12 3.72 10.83
CA LEU A 168 -11.69 4.00 9.52
C LEU A 168 -11.56 2.74 8.68
N GLU A 169 -12.64 2.36 8.01
CA GLU A 169 -12.73 1.19 7.16
C GLU A 169 -13.06 1.61 5.73
N PHE A 170 -12.39 0.99 4.77
CA PHE A 170 -12.53 1.22 3.34
C PHE A 170 -12.75 -0.13 2.67
N ASP A 171 -13.96 -0.35 2.16
CA ASP A 171 -14.33 -1.60 1.48
C ASP A 171 -13.57 -1.70 0.13
N ALA A 172 -12.93 -2.84 -0.13
CA ALA A 172 -12.19 -3.04 -1.37
C ALA A 172 -13.11 -3.13 -2.60
N ASP A 173 -14.37 -3.55 -2.43
CA ASP A 173 -15.35 -3.68 -3.51
C ASP A 173 -16.05 -2.35 -3.85
N GLU A 174 -15.95 -1.33 -2.98
CA GLU A 174 -16.56 -0.01 -3.22
C GLU A 174 -15.79 0.84 -4.25
N GLY A 175 -14.60 0.42 -4.67
CA GLY A 175 -13.92 0.96 -5.84
C GLY A 175 -12.41 0.73 -5.89
N GLU A 176 -11.84 0.86 -7.09
CA GLU A 176 -10.41 0.64 -7.42
C GLU A 176 -9.44 1.53 -6.60
N ALA A 177 -9.93 2.56 -5.91
CA ALA A 177 -9.15 3.52 -5.14
C ALA A 177 -9.23 3.33 -3.60
N ALA A 178 -9.79 2.22 -3.10
CA ALA A 178 -9.96 1.99 -1.66
C ALA A 178 -8.61 2.02 -0.89
N ALA A 179 -7.60 1.32 -1.41
CA ALA A 179 -6.26 1.29 -0.83
C ALA A 179 -5.61 2.68 -0.78
N TRP A 180 -5.74 3.46 -1.87
CA TRP A 180 -5.28 4.85 -1.95
C TRP A 180 -5.98 5.75 -0.94
N SER A 181 -7.31 5.62 -0.81
CA SER A 181 -8.10 6.38 0.16
C SER A 181 -7.69 6.07 1.60
N ALA A 182 -7.39 4.81 1.89
CA ALA A 182 -6.90 4.39 3.19
C ALA A 182 -5.49 4.93 3.49
N LEU A 183 -4.59 4.95 2.50
CA LEU A 183 -3.26 5.59 2.63
C LEU A 183 -3.38 7.09 2.88
N GLU A 184 -4.26 7.79 2.17
CA GLU A 184 -4.52 9.21 2.38
C GLU A 184 -5.12 9.48 3.77
N ALA A 185 -6.03 8.63 4.25
CA ALA A 185 -6.57 8.73 5.60
C ALA A 185 -5.50 8.54 6.68
N LEU A 186 -4.55 7.60 6.46
CA LEU A 186 -3.39 7.43 7.34
C LEU A 186 -2.52 8.71 7.36
N ARG A 187 -2.24 9.28 6.19
CA ARG A 187 -1.44 10.52 6.04
C ARG A 187 -2.12 11.71 6.72
N ALA A 188 -3.41 11.91 6.50
CA ALA A 188 -4.19 13.01 7.04
C ALA A 188 -4.39 12.92 8.57
N GLY A 189 -4.47 11.70 9.11
CA GLY A 189 -4.63 11.47 10.54
C GLY A 189 -3.44 11.94 11.39
N CYS A 190 -2.25 12.07 10.80
CA CYS A 190 -1.03 12.50 11.47
C CYS A 190 -0.90 14.03 11.49
N GLY A 191 -1.55 14.69 12.46
CA GLY A 191 -1.45 16.15 12.64
C GLY A 191 -2.60 16.76 13.45
N VAL A 192 -3.70 16.04 13.62
CA VAL A 192 -4.81 16.44 14.48
C VAL A 192 -4.54 15.93 15.89
N ARG A 193 -3.82 16.72 16.70
CA ARG A 193 -3.82 16.53 18.15
C ARG A 193 -5.22 16.91 18.66
N SER A 194 -6.03 15.93 19.05
CA SER A 194 -7.11 16.14 20.01
C SER A 194 -6.56 16.13 21.43
#